data_AF-A0A2V9AQ24-F1
#
_entry.id   AF-A0A2V9AQ24-F1
#
_cell.length_a   1.000
_cell.length_b   1.000
_cell.length_c   1.000
_cell.angle_alpha   90.00
_cell.angle_beta   90.00
_cell.angle_gamma   90.00
#
_symmetry.space_group_name_H-M   'P 1'
#
loop_
_entity.id
_entity.type
_entity.pdbx_description
1 polymer ?
#
loop_
_entity_poly.entity_id
_entity_poly.type
_entity_poly.pdbx_seq_one_letter_code
_entity_poly.pdbx_strand_id
1 'polypeptide(L)'
;MQRKILREILEKTPVHDWAHGFRKGRSSRTFVAPHVGQRVVVRLDLQDFFPSLSAGRIQTFFRTARYPEDVADLLGGICAQRGAAGRVERGWAGGGPAAFATSP
;
A
#
# COMPACT_ATOMS: atom_id res chain seq x y z
N MET A 1 -0.24 -4.28 -19.63
CA MET A 1 1.18 -4.00 -19.29
C MET A 1 1.45 -4.28 -17.81
N GLN A 2 0.87 -3.54 -16.84
CA GLN A 2 1.11 -3.71 -15.39
C GLN A 2 0.97 -5.15 -14.83
N ARG A 3 0.05 -5.98 -15.36
CA ARG A 3 -0.07 -7.39 -14.98
C ARG A 3 1.22 -8.21 -15.20
N LYS A 4 2.00 -7.88 -16.23
CA LYS A 4 3.30 -8.52 -16.49
C LYS A 4 4.34 -8.07 -15.45
N ILE A 5 4.39 -6.77 -15.12
CA ILE A 5 5.25 -6.25 -14.06
C ILE A 5 4.96 -6.94 -12.73
N LEU A 6 3.68 -7.10 -12.37
CA LEU A 6 3.30 -7.79 -11.14
C LEU A 6 3.88 -9.21 -11.08
N ARG A 7 3.63 -10.03 -12.10
CA ARG A 7 4.04 -11.44 -12.13
C ARG A 7 5.56 -11.63 -12.23
N GLU A 8 6.21 -10.82 -13.05
CA GLU A 8 7.63 -11.02 -13.36
C GLU A 8 8.58 -10.32 -12.41
N ILE A 9 8.12 -9.27 -11.72
CA ILE A 9 8.95 -8.44 -10.85
C ILE A 9 8.38 -8.42 -9.43
N LEU A 10 7.19 -7.86 -9.22
CA LEU A 10 6.70 -7.52 -7.88
C LEU A 10 6.34 -8.73 -7.01
N GLU A 11 5.83 -9.82 -7.61
CA GLU A 11 5.52 -11.06 -6.88
C GLU A 11 6.78 -11.77 -6.33
N LYS A 12 7.96 -11.45 -6.87
CA LYS A 12 9.25 -12.01 -6.44
C LYS A 12 9.86 -11.23 -5.27
N THR A 13 9.31 -10.06 -4.93
CA THR A 13 9.78 -9.24 -3.82
C THR A 13 9.37 -9.87 -2.49
N PRO A 14 10.28 -9.98 -1.50
CA PRO A 14 9.91 -10.45 -0.18
C PRO A 14 8.90 -9.49 0.46
N VAL A 15 7.84 -10.04 1.05
CA VAL A 15 6.90 -9.25 1.84
C VAL A 15 6.65 -9.95 3.18
N HIS A 16 6.31 -9.17 4.19
CA HIS A 16 6.17 -9.63 5.56
C HIS A 16 5.12 -10.74 5.70
N ASP A 17 5.35 -11.78 6.51
CA ASP A 17 4.49 -12.97 6.59
C ASP A 17 3.04 -12.70 7.00
N TRP A 18 2.85 -11.65 7.80
CA TRP A 18 1.54 -11.15 8.26
C TRP A 18 0.85 -10.19 7.29
N ALA A 19 1.41 -9.95 6.10
CA ALA A 19 0.71 -9.25 5.04
C ALA A 19 -0.24 -10.22 4.32
N HIS A 20 -1.55 -9.97 4.40
CA HIS A 20 -2.58 -10.79 3.75
C HIS A 20 -3.16 -10.16 2.49
N GLY A 21 -3.18 -8.84 2.38
CA GLY A 21 -3.71 -8.12 1.23
C GLY A 21 -2.94 -8.44 -0.06
N PHE A 22 -3.66 -8.62 -1.17
CA PHE A 22 -3.11 -8.80 -2.52
C PHE A 22 -2.07 -9.94 -2.65
N ARG A 23 -2.09 -10.93 -1.75
CA ARG A 23 -1.16 -12.06 -1.74
C ARG A 23 -1.84 -13.36 -2.15
N LYS A 24 -1.18 -14.11 -3.03
CA LYS A 24 -1.58 -15.48 -3.36
C LYS A 24 -1.49 -16.35 -2.10
N GLY A 25 -2.48 -17.23 -1.92
CA GLY A 25 -2.57 -18.12 -0.75
C GLY A 25 -2.99 -17.42 0.56
N ARG A 26 -3.19 -16.10 0.56
CA ARG A 26 -3.77 -15.35 1.68
C ARG A 26 -5.16 -14.84 1.28
N SER A 27 -5.99 -14.61 2.28
CA SER A 27 -7.38 -14.15 2.13
C SER A 27 -7.83 -13.38 3.37
N SER A 28 -8.96 -12.66 3.25
CA SER A 28 -9.62 -12.02 4.39
C SER A 28 -9.90 -13.01 5.52
N ARG A 29 -10.23 -14.27 5.20
CA ARG A 29 -10.42 -15.33 6.19
C ARG A 29 -9.14 -15.63 6.98
N THR A 30 -8.01 -15.78 6.29
CA THR A 30 -6.71 -16.02 6.95
C THR A 30 -6.23 -14.81 7.75
N PHE A 31 -6.64 -13.60 7.36
CA PHE A 31 -6.36 -12.37 8.10
C PHE A 31 -7.17 -12.29 9.38
N VAL A 32 -8.46 -12.62 9.34
CA VAL A 32 -9.36 -12.54 10.50
C VAL A 32 -9.13 -13.68 11.50
N ALA A 33 -8.73 -14.87 11.04
CA ALA A 33 -8.53 -16.05 11.89
C ALA A 33 -7.76 -15.81 13.22
N PRO A 34 -6.58 -15.14 13.24
CA PRO A 34 -5.87 -14.84 14.49
C PRO A 34 -6.58 -13.85 15.42
N HIS A 35 -7.55 -13.09 14.91
CA HIS A 35 -8.30 -12.08 15.67
C HIS A 35 -9.60 -12.62 16.29
N VAL A 36 -10.09 -13.79 15.85
CA VAL A 36 -11.31 -14.39 16.40
C VAL A 36 -11.11 -14.76 17.86
N GLY A 37 -12.06 -14.38 18.72
CA GLY A 37 -12.01 -14.66 20.15
C GLY A 37 -11.08 -13.75 20.95
N GLN A 38 -10.42 -12.79 20.31
CA GLN A 38 -9.63 -11.78 21.02
C GLN A 38 -10.56 -10.81 21.76
N ARG A 39 -10.23 -10.53 23.01
CA ARG A 39 -11.04 -9.66 23.89
C ARG A 39 -11.04 -8.20 23.42
N VAL A 40 -9.98 -7.78 22.72
CA VAL A 40 -9.80 -6.45 22.14
C VAL A 40 -9.11 -6.59 20.79
N VAL A 41 -9.58 -5.85 19.79
CA VAL A 41 -8.97 -5.77 18.45
C VAL A 41 -8.78 -4.29 18.09
N VAL A 42 -7.55 -3.92 17.74
CA VAL A 42 -7.23 -2.57 17.25
C VAL A 42 -7.40 -2.53 15.74
N ARG A 43 -8.20 -1.58 15.25
CA ARG A 43 -8.38 -1.34 13.82
C ARG A 43 -7.70 -0.04 13.42
N LEU A 44 -6.85 -0.11 12.41
CA LEU A 44 -6.17 1.02 11.81
C LEU A 44 -6.44 1.01 10.31
N ASP A 45 -6.67 2.19 9.75
CA ASP A 45 -6.84 2.39 8.31
C ASP A 45 -6.17 3.71 7.89
N LEU A 46 -5.75 3.80 6.63
CA LEU A 46 -5.08 4.98 6.09
C LEU A 46 -6.02 5.74 5.15
N GLN A 47 -6.31 7.00 5.49
CA GLN A 47 -7.06 7.90 4.62
C GLN A 47 -6.30 8.13 3.31
N ASP A 48 -7.02 8.08 2.18
CA ASP A 48 -6.49 8.36 0.85
C ASP A 48 -5.17 7.64 0.51
N PHE A 49 -5.09 6.34 0.86
CA PHE A 49 -3.88 5.53 0.71
C PHE A 49 -3.24 5.64 -0.69
N PHE A 50 -3.98 5.37 -1.77
CA PHE A 50 -3.40 5.37 -3.12
C PHE A 50 -2.94 6.76 -3.59
N PRO A 51 -3.75 7.83 -3.43
CA PRO A 51 -3.27 9.19 -3.70
C PRO A 51 -2.04 9.60 -2.88
N SER A 52 -1.88 9.11 -1.65
CA SER A 52 -0.72 9.41 -0.80
C SER A 52 0.59 8.77 -1.29
N LEU A 53 0.53 7.76 -2.16
CA LEU A 53 1.71 7.08 -2.70
C LEU A 53 2.24 7.83 -3.93
N SER A 54 3.18 8.75 -3.69
CA SER A 54 3.82 9.52 -4.77
C SER A 54 4.58 8.64 -5.77
N ALA A 55 4.68 9.10 -7.02
CA ALA A 55 5.49 8.42 -8.03
C ALA A 55 6.95 8.27 -7.57
N GLY A 56 7.52 9.28 -6.92
CA GLY A 56 8.86 9.24 -6.35
C GLY A 56 9.05 8.10 -5.33
N ARG A 57 8.04 7.83 -4.49
CA ARG A 57 8.11 6.71 -3.53
C ARG A 57 8.15 5.35 -4.24
N ILE A 58 7.41 5.20 -5.33
CA ILE A 58 7.39 3.96 -6.13
C ILE A 58 8.71 3.79 -6.89
N GLN A 59 9.28 4.86 -7.45
CA GLN A 59 10.59 4.82 -8.12
C GLN A 59 11.69 4.45 -7.13
N THR A 60 11.69 5.06 -5.93
CA THR A 60 12.63 4.71 -4.85
C THR A 60 12.54 3.23 -4.48
N PHE A 61 11.35 2.64 -4.47
CA PHE A 61 11.21 1.20 -4.26
C PHE A 61 11.93 0.36 -5.35
N PHE A 62 11.84 0.73 -6.62
CA PHE A 62 12.57 0.02 -7.68
C PHE A 62 14.09 0.24 -7.60
N ARG A 63 14.54 1.43 -7.19
CA ARG A 63 15.96 1.71 -6.93
C ARG A 63 16.51 0.85 -5.79
N THR A 64 15.77 0.72 -4.68
CA THR A 64 16.19 -0.13 -3.55
C THR A 64 16.17 -1.61 -3.92
N ALA A 65 15.29 -2.01 -4.85
CA ALA A 65 15.31 -3.31 -5.51
C ALA A 65 16.43 -3.47 -6.56
N ARG A 66 17.37 -2.50 -6.65
CA ARG A 66 18.59 -2.50 -7.47
C ARG A 66 18.38 -2.38 -8.99
N TYR A 67 17.24 -1.86 -9.42
CA TYR A 67 17.06 -1.49 -10.82
C TYR A 67 17.82 -0.20 -11.17
N PRO A 68 18.36 -0.08 -12.41
CA PRO A 68 18.90 1.17 -12.93
C PRO A 68 17.89 2.33 -12.84
N GLU A 69 18.40 3.56 -12.72
CA GLU A 69 17.60 4.77 -12.53
C GLU A 69 16.51 4.97 -13.60
N ASP A 70 16.90 4.86 -14.87
CA ASP A 70 16.01 4.97 -16.03
C ASP A 70 14.91 3.90 -16.03
N VAL A 71 15.25 2.67 -15.65
CA VAL A 71 14.29 1.57 -15.52
C VAL A 71 13.35 1.80 -14.33
N ALA A 72 13.87 2.27 -13.19
CA ALA A 72 13.08 2.58 -12.00
C ALA A 72 12.08 3.73 -12.25
N ASP A 73 12.50 4.76 -12.99
CA ASP A 73 11.63 5.87 -13.38
C ASP A 73 10.51 5.43 -14.31
N LEU A 74 10.82 4.60 -15.31
CA LEU A 74 9.83 4.04 -16.22
C LEU A 74 8.82 3.13 -15.48
N LEU A 75 9.30 2.18 -14.68
CA LEU A 75 8.45 1.26 -13.93
C LEU A 75 7.61 2.03 -12.90
N GLY A 76 8.20 2.99 -12.21
CA GLY A 76 7.51 3.86 -11.26
C GLY A 76 6.40 4.67 -11.92
N GLY A 77 6.68 5.29 -13.08
CA GLY A 77 5.68 6.04 -13.85
C GLY A 77 4.51 5.19 -14.33
N ILE A 78 4.78 3.93 -14.71
CA ILE A 78 3.73 2.99 -15.14
C ILE A 78 2.90 2.48 -13.96
N CYS A 79 3.51 2.31 -12.77
CA CYS A 79 2.86 1.79 -11.57
C CYS A 79 2.14 2.86 -10.74
N ALA A 80 2.48 4.14 -10.91
CA ALA A 80 1.87 5.25 -10.16
C ALA A 80 0.44 5.56 -10.63
N GLN A 81 -0.41 5.94 -9.68
CA GLN A 81 -1.74 6.46 -9.99
C GLN A 81 -1.62 7.84 -10.66
N ARG A 82 -2.51 8.13 -11.60
CA ARG A 82 -2.58 9.45 -12.25
C ARG A 82 -2.80 10.55 -11.19
N GLY A 83 -1.93 11.56 -11.17
CA GLY A 83 -1.95 12.65 -10.18
C GLY A 83 -1.05 12.46 -8.97
N ALA A 84 -0.38 11.30 -8.82
CA ALA A 84 0.65 11.08 -7.79
C ALA A 84 1.98 11.80 -8.09
N ALA A 85 2.11 12.42 -9.27
CA ALA A 85 3.18 13.34 -9.62
C ALA A 85 2.80 14.75 -9.12
N GLY A 86 3.40 15.19 -8.02
CA GLY A 86 3.36 16.61 -7.61
C GLY A 86 2.39 17.02 -6.51
N ARG A 87 1.95 16.12 -5.62
CA ARG A 87 1.29 16.55 -4.36
C ARG A 87 2.31 16.60 -3.22
N VAL A 88 2.95 17.74 -3.05
CA VAL A 88 3.58 18.14 -1.78
C VAL A 88 2.44 18.54 -0.85
N GLU A 89 2.08 17.67 0.10
CA GLU A 89 1.07 18.01 1.10
C GLU A 89 1.65 19.07 2.05
N ARG A 90 1.10 20.29 1.94
CA ARG A 90 1.18 21.29 3.00
C ARG A 90 0.51 20.70 4.24
N GLY A 91 1.28 20.69 5.33
CA GLY A 91 0.88 20.61 6.74
C GLY A 91 -0.50 20.04 7.07
N TRP A 92 -0.48 18.93 7.81
CA TRP A 92 -1.59 18.47 8.64
C TRP A 92 -2.19 19.65 9.42
N ALA A 93 -3.39 20.08 9.06
CA ALA A 93 -4.16 21.07 9.81
C ALA A 93 -5.38 20.38 10.44
N GLY A 94 -5.36 20.23 11.76
CA GLY A 94 -6.55 20.12 12.60
C GLY A 94 -7.26 18.76 12.61
N GLY A 95 -7.16 18.07 13.75
CA GLY A 95 -8.04 16.96 14.09
C GLY A 95 -9.48 17.42 14.36
N GLY A 96 -10.44 16.62 13.93
CA GLY A 96 -11.81 16.59 14.41
C GLY A 96 -12.18 15.14 14.76
N PRO A 97 -13.03 14.89 15.78
CA PRO A 97 -13.21 13.55 16.33
C PRO A 97 -13.98 12.67 15.35
N ALA A 98 -13.39 11.55 14.96
CA ALA A 98 -14.09 10.50 14.25
C ALA A 98 -15.13 9.87 15.20
N ALA A 99 -16.40 10.18 14.98
CA ALA A 99 -17.52 9.55 15.67
C ALA A 99 -17.49 8.04 15.40
N PHE A 100 -17.27 7.26 16.46
CA PHE A 100 -17.53 5.83 16.47
C PHE A 100 -19.04 5.62 16.38
N ALA A 101 -19.54 5.37 15.16
CA ALA A 101 -20.88 4.85 14.98
C ALA A 101 -20.90 3.37 15.39
N THR A 102 -21.28 3.10 16.63
CA THR A 102 -21.84 1.80 17.01
C THR A 102 -23.28 1.74 16.49
N SER A 103 -23.65 0.64 15.85
CA SER A 103 -25.03 0.31 15.48
C SER A 103 -25.24 -1.18 15.78
N PRO A 104 -26.49 -1.58 16.05
CA PRO A 104 -26.93 -2.21 17.30
C PRO A 104 -26.60 -3.69 17.46
#